data_AF-A0A1A8XMK9-F1
#
_entry.id   AF-A0A1A8XMK9-F1
#
_cell.length_a   1.000
_cell.length_b   1.000
_cell.length_c   1.000
_cell.angle_alpha   90.00
_cell.angle_beta   90.00
_cell.angle_gamma   90.00
#
_symmetry.space_group_name_H-M   'P 1'
#
loop_
_entity.id
_entity.type
_entity.pdbx_description
1 polymer ?
#
loop_
_entity_poly.entity_id
_entity_poly.type
_entity_poly.pdbx_seq_one_letter_code
_entity_poly.pdbx_strand_id
1 'polypeptide(L)'
;MAGLIEHHKKEMGRLAADLAHLDATLKLFSPEIDLRIIRAKEHRTRNRFFRQGECQRMVLDIFREAQGTALSSRQIGEALVARQGLESTPVMIEQMQKNAIAVVHRLERTGTLIPAGRDGHGTTWSVA
;
A
#
# COMPACT_ATOMS: atom_id res chain seq x y z
N MET A 1 -14.95 7.05 -25.13
CA MET A 1 -13.56 6.58 -24.85
C MET A 1 -12.50 7.40 -25.59
N ALA A 2 -12.66 7.69 -26.89
CA ALA A 2 -11.71 8.51 -27.65
C ALA A 2 -11.39 9.89 -27.02
N GLY A 3 -12.39 10.61 -26.50
CA GLY A 3 -12.16 11.90 -25.83
C GLY A 3 -11.35 11.82 -24.54
N LEU A 4 -11.44 10.72 -23.78
CA LEU A 4 -10.62 10.51 -22.58
C LEU A 4 -9.15 10.28 -22.95
N ILE A 5 -8.90 9.51 -24.02
CA ILE A 5 -7.56 9.27 -24.55
C ILE A 5 -6.93 10.61 -24.97
N GLU A 6 -7.68 11.43 -25.70
CA GLU A 6 -7.18 12.73 -26.16
C GLU A 6 -6.87 13.68 -25.00
N HIS A 7 -7.75 13.72 -23.99
CA HIS A 7 -7.52 14.48 -22.77
C HIS A 7 -6.22 14.05 -22.06
N HIS A 8 -5.99 12.74 -21.90
CA HIS A 8 -4.79 12.24 -21.23
C HIS A 8 -3.51 12.52 -22.03
N LYS A 9 -3.56 12.40 -23.36
CA LYS A 9 -2.44 12.80 -24.23
C LYS A 9 -2.08 14.27 -24.06
N LYS A 10 -3.09 15.14 -23.98
CA LYS A 10 -2.88 16.57 -23.76
C LYS A 10 -2.23 16.85 -22.40
N GLU A 11 -2.69 16.18 -21.34
CA GLU A 11 -2.10 16.32 -20.00
C GLU A 11 -0.66 15.80 -19.96
N MET A 12 -0.36 14.68 -20.64
CA MET A 12 1.02 14.19 -20.79
C MET A 12 1.91 15.21 -21.49
N GLY A 13 1.41 15.84 -22.57
CA GLY A 13 2.12 16.89 -23.29
C GLY A 13 2.41 18.11 -22.42
N ARG A 14 1.44 18.55 -21.61
CA ARG A 14 1.63 19.66 -20.67
C ARG A 14 2.72 19.35 -19.65
N LEU A 15 2.66 18.18 -19.01
CA LEU A 15 3.66 17.78 -18.02
C LEU A 15 5.07 17.67 -18.62
N ALA A 16 5.19 17.20 -19.86
CA ALA A 16 6.47 17.15 -20.57
C ALA A 16 7.04 18.55 -20.84
N ALA A 17 6.19 19.51 -21.22
CA ALA A 17 6.62 20.90 -21.41
C ALA A 17 7.06 21.55 -20.09
N ASP A 18 6.31 21.33 -19.01
CA ASP A 18 6.67 21.83 -17.68
C ASP A 18 8.02 21.28 -17.22
N LEU A 19 8.26 19.97 -17.44
CA LEU A 19 9.54 19.34 -17.12
C LEU A 19 10.69 19.94 -17.95
N ALA A 20 10.49 20.17 -19.25
CA ALA A 20 11.50 20.79 -20.11
C ALA A 20 11.86 22.21 -19.66
N HIS A 21 10.90 22.99 -19.17
CA HIS A 21 11.16 24.31 -18.60
C HIS A 21 11.99 24.23 -17.32
N LEU A 22 11.70 23.27 -16.43
CA LEU A 22 12.50 23.03 -15.23
C LEU A 22 13.94 22.62 -15.60
N ASP A 23 14.11 21.72 -16.56
CA ASP A 23 15.42 21.29 -17.05
C ASP A 23 16.24 22.47 -17.59
N ALA A 24 15.62 23.33 -18.40
CA ALA A 24 16.26 24.53 -18.93
C ALA A 24 16.67 25.49 -17.79
N THR A 25 15.79 25.70 -16.81
CA THR A 25 16.06 26.58 -15.66
C THR A 25 17.22 26.05 -14.83
N LEU A 26 17.26 24.74 -14.55
CA LEU A 26 18.36 24.11 -13.81
C LEU A 26 19.71 24.30 -14.51
N LYS A 27 19.74 24.19 -15.84
CA LYS A 27 20.96 24.42 -16.64
C LYS A 27 21.42 25.88 -16.63
N LEU A 28 20.52 26.85 -16.49
CA LEU A 28 20.90 28.26 -16.34
C LEU A 28 21.67 28.50 -15.03
N PHE A 29 21.29 27.82 -13.95
CA PHE A 29 21.97 27.95 -12.65
C PHE A 29 23.18 27.02 -12.50
N SER A 30 23.19 25.88 -13.20
CA SER A 30 24.28 24.92 -13.17
C SER A 30 24.45 24.26 -14.55
N PRO A 31 25.27 24.84 -15.45
CA PRO A 31 25.40 24.34 -16.82
C PRO A 31 25.92 22.89 -16.91
N GLU A 32 26.74 22.49 -15.95
CA GLU A 32 27.39 21.18 -15.90
C GLU A 32 26.52 20.08 -15.27
N ILE A 33 25.30 20.42 -14.79
CA ILE A 33 24.44 19.43 -14.14
C ILE A 33 23.96 18.38 -15.16
N ASP A 34 24.26 17.11 -14.89
CA ASP A 34 23.69 16.00 -15.66
C ASP A 34 22.29 15.68 -15.12
N LEU A 35 21.25 16.19 -15.76
CA LEU A 35 19.87 15.93 -15.33
C LEU A 35 19.46 14.45 -15.49
N ARG A 36 20.20 13.66 -16.30
CA ARG A 36 19.91 12.24 -16.52
C ARG A 36 20.19 11.38 -15.29
N ILE A 37 21.02 11.86 -14.36
CA ILE A 37 21.28 11.17 -13.09
C ILE A 37 20.20 11.43 -12.04
N ILE A 38 19.32 12.42 -12.26
CA ILE A 38 18.21 12.71 -11.36
C ILE A 38 17.13 11.64 -11.59
N ARG A 39 17.00 10.72 -10.63
CA ARG A 39 15.99 9.66 -10.68
C ARG A 39 14.59 10.28 -10.65
N ALA A 40 13.73 9.84 -11.57
CA ALA A 40 12.32 10.18 -11.55
C ALA A 40 11.68 9.82 -10.20
N LYS A 41 10.93 10.74 -9.62
CA LYS A 41 10.17 10.48 -8.40
C LYS A 41 9.11 9.42 -8.69
N GLU A 42 9.14 8.34 -7.92
CA GLU A 42 8.19 7.24 -8.07
C GLU A 42 6.75 7.72 -7.85
N HIS A 43 5.87 7.44 -8.82
CA HIS A 43 4.44 7.66 -8.66
C HIS A 43 3.85 6.53 -7.80
N ARG A 44 3.69 6.78 -6.50
CA ARG A 44 3.04 5.83 -5.59
C ARG A 44 1.53 5.96 -5.69
N THR A 45 0.88 4.98 -6.30
CA THR A 45 -0.57 4.85 -6.21
C THR A 45 -0.95 4.51 -4.77
N ARG A 46 -1.92 5.22 -4.20
CA ARG A 46 -2.53 4.85 -2.92
C ARG A 46 -3.03 3.40 -2.98
N ASN A 47 -3.02 2.72 -1.82
CA ASN A 47 -3.47 1.32 -1.64
C ASN A 47 -4.57 0.93 -2.64
N ARG A 48 -4.21 0.12 -3.64
CA ARG A 48 -5.10 -0.29 -4.73
C ARG A 48 -6.03 -1.45 -4.37
N PHE A 49 -5.78 -2.09 -3.23
CA PHE A 49 -6.41 -3.36 -2.86
C PHE A 49 -7.65 -3.15 -2.01
N PHE A 50 -7.70 -2.03 -1.27
CA PHE A 50 -8.77 -1.75 -0.33
C PHE A 50 -9.31 -0.34 -0.50
N ARG A 51 -10.63 -0.22 -0.53
CA ARG A 51 -11.33 1.05 -0.35
C ARG A 51 -11.15 1.54 1.09
N GLN A 52 -11.48 2.81 1.33
CA GLN A 52 -11.41 3.40 2.66
C GLN A 52 -12.23 2.56 3.66
N GLY A 53 -11.59 2.11 4.74
CA GLY A 53 -12.20 1.31 5.80
C GLY A 53 -12.39 -0.18 5.48
N GLU A 54 -12.22 -0.59 4.22
CA GLU A 54 -12.46 -1.97 3.79
C GLU A 54 -11.48 -2.96 4.42
N CYS A 55 -10.19 -2.62 4.45
CA CYS A 55 -9.16 -3.46 5.07
C CYS A 55 -9.47 -3.74 6.55
N GLN A 56 -9.90 -2.72 7.30
CA GLN A 56 -10.26 -2.90 8.71
C GLN A 56 -11.45 -3.84 8.89
N ARG A 57 -12.50 -3.67 8.07
CA ARG A 57 -13.67 -4.55 8.13
C ARG A 57 -13.26 -6.00 7.88
N MET A 58 -12.45 -6.25 6.85
CA MET A 58 -11.94 -7.58 6.53
C MET A 58 -11.07 -8.16 7.64
N VAL A 59 -10.17 -7.38 8.25
CA VAL A 59 -9.35 -7.83 9.38
C VAL A 59 -10.23 -8.24 10.58
N LEU A 60 -11.25 -7.45 10.92
CA LEU A 60 -12.18 -7.82 12.00
C LEU A 60 -13.01 -9.05 11.66
N ASP A 61 -13.44 -9.21 10.41
CA ASP A 61 -14.13 -10.41 9.95
C ASP A 61 -13.22 -11.66 10.06
N ILE A 62 -11.93 -11.54 9.76
CA ILE A 62 -10.93 -12.63 9.95
C ILE A 62 -10.86 -13.02 11.43
N PHE A 63 -10.76 -12.05 12.33
CA PHE A 63 -10.72 -12.31 13.77
C PHE A 63 -12.03 -12.91 14.29
N ARG A 64 -13.18 -12.50 13.76
CA ARG A 64 -14.49 -13.07 14.10
C ARG A 64 -14.58 -14.55 13.71
N GLU A 65 -14.08 -14.91 12.52
CA GLU A 65 -14.05 -16.29 12.03
C GLU A 65 -13.03 -17.16 12.77
N ALA A 66 -11.97 -16.57 13.31
CA ALA A 66 -10.97 -17.27 14.10
C ALA A 66 -11.45 -17.65 15.52
N GLN A 67 -12.65 -17.19 15.94
CA GLN A 67 -13.32 -17.60 17.18
C GLN A 67 -12.42 -17.53 18.43
N GLY A 68 -11.66 -16.44 18.57
CA GLY A 68 -10.76 -16.22 19.72
C GLY A 68 -9.35 -16.79 19.54
N THR A 69 -9.08 -17.52 18.45
CA THR A 69 -7.72 -17.95 18.10
C THR A 69 -6.83 -16.74 17.82
N ALA A 70 -5.65 -16.73 18.44
CA ALA A 70 -4.65 -15.70 18.20
C ALA A 70 -4.05 -15.83 16.79
N LEU A 71 -3.99 -14.74 16.04
CA LEU A 71 -3.49 -14.72 14.67
C LEU A 71 -2.22 -13.88 14.55
N SER A 72 -1.25 -14.37 13.80
CA SER A 72 -0.06 -13.62 13.43
C SER A 72 -0.31 -12.71 12.23
N SER A 73 0.53 -11.69 12.06
CA SER A 73 0.43 -10.79 10.90
C SER A 73 0.54 -11.52 9.56
N ARG A 74 1.27 -12.64 9.54
CA ARG A 74 1.40 -13.50 8.36
C ARG A 74 0.07 -14.19 8.04
N GLN A 75 -0.56 -14.81 9.02
CA GLN A 75 -1.86 -15.48 8.86
C GLN A 75 -2.95 -14.49 8.41
N ILE A 76 -2.94 -13.27 8.95
CA ILE A 76 -3.85 -12.20 8.52
C ILE A 76 -3.58 -11.82 7.05
N GLY A 77 -2.31 -11.70 6.65
CA GLY A 77 -1.92 -11.42 5.27
C GLY A 77 -2.40 -12.50 4.30
N GLU A 78 -2.18 -13.78 4.63
CA GLU A 78 -2.64 -14.93 3.84
C GLU A 78 -4.18 -14.94 3.71
N ALA A 79 -4.91 -14.69 4.78
CA ALA A 79 -6.36 -14.60 4.76
C ALA A 79 -6.88 -13.42 3.91
N LEU A 80 -6.19 -12.27 3.92
CA LEU A 80 -6.54 -11.14 3.05
C LEU A 80 -6.30 -11.44 1.57
N VAL A 81 -5.21 -12.13 1.22
CA VAL A 81 -4.95 -12.56 -0.16
C VAL A 81 -6.09 -13.46 -0.67
N ALA A 82 -6.48 -14.45 0.13
CA ALA A 82 -7.56 -15.36 -0.20
C ALA A 82 -8.90 -14.63 -0.39
N ARG A 83 -9.24 -13.69 0.50
CA ARG A 83 -10.49 -12.91 0.43
C ARG A 83 -10.55 -11.96 -0.75
N GLN A 84 -9.39 -11.47 -1.19
CA GLN A 84 -9.31 -10.58 -2.35
C GLN A 84 -9.30 -11.36 -3.68
N GLY A 85 -9.30 -12.70 -3.64
CA GLY A 85 -9.25 -13.56 -4.83
C GLY A 85 -7.94 -13.44 -5.60
N LEU A 86 -6.86 -13.10 -4.90
CA LEU A 86 -5.53 -12.91 -5.50
C LEU A 86 -4.73 -14.21 -5.41
N GLU A 87 -3.75 -14.34 -6.31
CA GLU A 87 -2.80 -15.46 -6.26
C GLU A 87 -1.91 -15.37 -5.01
N SER A 88 -1.82 -16.49 -4.29
CA SER A 88 -1.02 -16.66 -3.05
C SER A 88 0.48 -16.75 -3.32
N THR A 89 1.03 -15.68 -3.88
CA THR A 89 2.49 -15.52 -4.03
C THR A 89 3.11 -14.92 -2.75
N PRO A 90 4.37 -15.25 -2.41
CA PRO A 90 5.04 -14.69 -1.24
C PRO A 90 5.04 -13.15 -1.22
N VAL A 91 5.24 -12.53 -2.39
CA VAL A 91 5.23 -11.07 -2.56
C VAL A 91 3.86 -10.48 -2.25
N MET A 92 2.78 -11.14 -2.68
CA MET A 92 1.42 -10.66 -2.42
C MET A 92 1.05 -10.80 -0.93
N ILE A 93 1.44 -11.89 -0.29
CA ILE A 93 1.24 -12.11 1.15
C ILE A 93 1.96 -11.02 1.95
N GLU A 94 3.22 -10.72 1.62
CA GLU A 94 3.98 -9.65 2.28
C GLU A 94 3.30 -8.28 2.07
N GLN A 95 2.81 -8.01 0.86
CA GLN A 95 2.11 -6.77 0.56
C GLN A 95 0.79 -6.64 1.35
N MET A 96 0.02 -7.72 1.51
CA MET A 96 -1.19 -7.74 2.33
C MET A 96 -0.88 -7.61 3.82
N GLN A 97 0.18 -8.25 4.30
CA GLN A 97 0.66 -8.11 5.67
C GLN A 97 0.98 -6.63 5.99
N LYS A 98 1.69 -5.93 5.08
CA LYS A 98 1.98 -4.48 5.23
C LYS A 98 0.72 -3.62 5.27
N ASN A 99 -0.33 -3.99 4.53
CA ASN A 99 -1.62 -3.30 4.60
C ASN A 99 -2.36 -3.57 5.92
N ALA A 100 -2.31 -4.82 6.40
CA ALA A 100 -2.96 -5.25 7.63
C ALA A 100 -2.32 -4.64 8.88
N ILE A 101 -0.98 -4.50 8.91
CA ILE A 101 -0.28 -4.12 10.16
C ILE A 101 -0.71 -2.74 10.67
N ALA A 102 -0.90 -1.76 9.78
CA ALA A 102 -1.38 -0.43 10.17
C ALA A 102 -2.78 -0.48 10.79
N VAL A 103 -3.63 -1.38 10.31
CA VAL A 103 -4.97 -1.62 10.85
C VAL A 103 -4.89 -2.32 12.21
N VAL A 104 -4.09 -3.38 12.32
CA VAL A 104 -3.93 -4.16 13.55
C VAL A 104 -3.41 -3.28 14.69
N HIS A 105 -2.34 -2.52 14.46
CA HIS A 105 -1.80 -1.60 15.47
C HIS A 105 -2.81 -0.52 15.88
N ARG A 106 -3.65 -0.06 14.94
CA ARG A 106 -4.73 0.89 15.26
C ARG A 106 -5.78 0.25 16.17
N LEU A 107 -6.19 -0.99 15.87
CA LEU A 107 -7.17 -1.75 16.65
C LEU A 107 -6.64 -2.15 18.03
N GLU A 108 -5.34 -2.45 18.12
CA GLU A 108 -4.64 -2.68 19.37
C GLU A 108 -4.67 -1.42 20.25
N ARG A 109 -4.32 -0.27 19.68
CA ARG A 109 -4.34 1.01 20.39
C ARG A 109 -5.75 1.39 20.87
N THR A 110 -6.81 0.94 20.20
CA THR A 110 -8.20 1.17 20.62
C THR A 110 -8.73 0.08 21.55
N GLY A 111 -7.92 -0.92 21.91
CA GLY A 111 -8.31 -2.02 22.79
C GLY A 111 -9.26 -3.04 22.15
N THR A 112 -9.45 -3.02 20.84
CA THR A 112 -10.29 -3.99 20.12
C THR A 112 -9.56 -5.32 19.90
N LEU A 113 -8.25 -5.24 19.70
CA LEU A 113 -7.36 -6.39 19.66
C LEU A 113 -6.37 -6.29 20.83
N ILE A 114 -5.98 -7.44 21.38
CA ILE A 114 -4.95 -7.52 22.41
C ILE A 114 -3.80 -8.41 21.92
N PRO A 115 -2.54 -8.09 22.27
CA PRO A 115 -1.44 -9.02 22.06
C PRO A 115 -1.69 -10.31 22.85
N ALA A 116 -1.67 -11.44 22.15
CA ALA A 116 -1.99 -12.76 22.70
C ALA A 116 -0.77 -13.70 22.78
N GLY A 117 0.38 -13.29 22.24
CA GLY A 117 1.60 -14.09 22.26
C GLY A 117 2.53 -13.79 21.08
N ARG A 118 3.26 -14.82 20.65
CA ARG A 118 4.17 -14.77 19.50
C ARG A 118 4.06 -16.02 18.63
N ASP A 119 4.24 -15.81 17.33
CA ASP A 119 4.38 -16.82 16.29
C ASP A 119 5.77 -16.61 15.65
N GLY A 120 6.77 -17.39 16.10
CA GLY A 120 8.18 -17.12 15.85
C GLY A 120 8.62 -15.75 16.42
N HIS A 121 9.13 -14.86 15.56
CA HIS A 121 9.49 -13.49 15.94
C HIS A 121 8.31 -12.50 15.86
N GLY A 122 7.16 -12.89 15.30
CA GLY A 122 6.01 -12.02 15.13
C GLY A 122 5.06 -12.04 16.32
N THR A 123 4.49 -10.89 16.68
CA THR A 123 3.38 -10.82 17.66
C THR A 123 2.13 -11.50 17.08
N THR A 124 1.35 -12.13 17.95
CA THR A 124 -0.01 -12.58 17.64
C THR A 124 -1.02 -11.72 18.39
N TRP A 125 -2.19 -11.54 17.79
CA TRP A 125 -3.28 -10.77 18.37
C TRP A 125 -4.54 -11.64 18.49
N SER A 126 -5.39 -11.36 19.46
CA SER A 126 -6.75 -11.88 19.55
C SER A 126 -7.73 -10.73 19.77
N VAL A 127 -9.02 -11.01 19.59
CA VAL A 127 -10.07 -10.08 20.06
C VAL A 127 -9.98 -10.00 21.59
N ALA A 128 -10.19 -8.79 22.12
CA ALA A 128 -10.23 -8.51 23.57
C ALA A 128 -11.35 -9.27 24.28
#